data_AF-A0A1V8SXQ5-F1
#
_entry.id   AF-A0A1V8SXQ5-F1
#
_cell.length_a   1.000
_cell.length_b   1.000
_cell.length_c   1.000
_cell.angle_alpha   90.00
_cell.angle_beta   90.00
_cell.angle_gamma   90.00
#
_symmetry.space_group_name_H-M   'P 1'
#
loop_
_entity.id
_entity.type
_entity.pdbx_description
1 polymer ?
#
loop_
_entity_poly.entity_id
_entity_poly.type
_entity_poly.pdbx_seq_one_letter_code
_entity_poly.pdbx_strand_id
1 'polypeptide(L)'
;MDTQKRKRRQDVYFILNHPIQYAYLCGLLVGFGLAPAKGADKYAILELDDGSGCTIEVKIPRQSGEVNGAYGDTPETLISNVKVGVSMSIASLYLDKRPVPVGSVVRVKGTITKFRERQIELKRLFLVESTDEEVRFWARLAKHRRDVLSKPWVFTPAQRATADAKAAAAEKRARDKVRHECRADAKLLAREASDRAKQDVLDKQQTAILNAGALAGSEIIRAPWEQLVKKP
;
A
#
# COMPACT_ATOMS: atom_id res chain seq x y z
N MET A 1 -1.34 23.30 -2.41
CA MET A 1 -0.94 21.87 -2.40
C MET A 1 -1.80 21.17 -1.39
N ASP A 2 -2.93 20.61 -1.82
CA ASP A 2 -3.76 19.78 -0.94
C ASP A 2 -4.39 18.68 -1.80
N THR A 3 -3.61 17.64 -2.05
CA THR A 3 -4.07 16.43 -2.74
C THR A 3 -4.92 15.63 -1.76
N GLN A 4 -6.18 16.06 -1.60
CA GLN A 4 -7.24 15.17 -1.15
C GLN A 4 -7.30 14.02 -2.17
N LYS A 5 -6.56 12.94 -1.87
CA LYS A 5 -6.78 11.60 -2.44
C LYS A 5 -8.24 11.27 -2.12
N ARG A 6 -9.15 11.59 -3.05
CA ARG A 6 -10.47 10.99 -3.13
C ARG A 6 -10.25 9.50 -2.96
N LYS A 7 -10.61 8.94 -1.79
CA LYS A 7 -10.72 7.49 -1.60
C LYS A 7 -11.69 7.05 -2.70
N ARG A 8 -11.15 6.52 -3.80
CA ARG A 8 -11.96 5.86 -4.82
C ARG A 8 -12.78 4.82 -4.05
N ARG A 9 -14.11 4.84 -4.25
CA ARG A 9 -14.97 3.77 -3.74
C ARG A 9 -14.27 2.46 -4.09
N GLN A 10 -14.00 1.61 -3.09
CA GLN A 10 -13.46 0.29 -3.35
C GLN A 10 -14.46 -0.40 -4.29
N ASP A 11 -13.98 -1.03 -5.37
CA ASP A 11 -14.85 -1.78 -6.27
C ASP A 11 -15.38 -2.99 -5.49
N VAL A 12 -16.59 -2.86 -4.94
CA VAL A 12 -17.30 -3.92 -4.23
C VAL A 12 -18.23 -4.61 -5.22
N TYR A 13 -18.09 -5.93 -5.30
CA TYR A 13 -18.93 -6.78 -6.12
C TYR A 13 -19.95 -7.49 -5.24
N PHE A 14 -21.03 -8.00 -5.83
CA PHE A 14 -22.06 -8.72 -5.08
C PHE A 14 -22.27 -10.10 -5.68
N ILE A 15 -22.23 -11.11 -4.81
CA ILE A 15 -22.75 -12.45 -5.10
C ILE A 15 -24.01 -12.60 -4.25
N LEU A 16 -25.17 -12.73 -4.90
CA LEU A 16 -26.47 -12.45 -4.27
C LEU A 16 -26.44 -11.05 -3.63
N ASN A 17 -26.51 -10.99 -2.31
CA ASN A 17 -26.42 -9.77 -1.50
C ASN A 17 -25.19 -9.73 -0.58
N HIS A 18 -24.19 -10.60 -0.81
CA HIS A 18 -22.91 -10.56 -0.09
C HIS A 18 -21.95 -9.56 -0.74
N PRO A 19 -21.42 -8.56 0.00
CA PRO A 19 -20.40 -7.66 -0.52
C PRO A 19 -19.04 -8.36 -0.60
N ILE A 20 -18.48 -8.44 -1.80
CA ILE A 20 -17.20 -9.08 -2.12
C ILE A 20 -16.20 -8.00 -2.52
N GLN A 21 -15.19 -7.82 -1.67
CA GLN A 21 -14.08 -6.90 -1.93
C GLN A 21 -12.83 -7.64 -2.44
N TYR A 22 -12.62 -8.86 -1.97
CA TYR A 22 -11.43 -9.65 -2.26
C TYR A 22 -11.83 -10.96 -2.93
N ALA A 23 -11.08 -11.35 -3.95
CA ALA A 23 -11.15 -12.67 -4.56
C ALA A 23 -9.99 -13.54 -4.05
N TYR A 24 -10.26 -14.83 -3.89
CA TYR A 24 -9.24 -15.83 -3.61
C TYR A 24 -9.49 -17.02 -4.55
N LEU A 25 -8.56 -17.24 -5.48
CA LEU A 25 -8.65 -18.30 -6.49
C LEU A 25 -7.39 -19.17 -6.49
N CYS A 26 -7.52 -20.35 -7.10
CA CYS A 26 -6.43 -21.26 -7.40
C CYS A 26 -6.58 -21.67 -8.86
N GLY A 27 -5.51 -21.61 -9.63
CA GLY A 27 -5.52 -21.97 -11.04
C GLY A 27 -4.13 -22.12 -11.62
N LEU A 28 -4.08 -22.66 -12.82
CA LEU A 28 -2.88 -22.84 -13.62
C LEU A 28 -2.42 -21.47 -14.15
N LEU A 29 -1.13 -21.19 -14.02
CA LEU A 29 -0.50 -20.05 -14.66
C LEU A 29 -0.32 -20.34 -16.16
N VAL A 30 -1.17 -19.77 -17.00
CA VAL A 30 -1.16 -20.00 -18.45
C VAL A 30 -0.28 -18.99 -19.18
N GLY A 31 -0.23 -17.76 -18.68
CA GLY A 31 0.50 -16.67 -19.31
C GLY A 31 1.15 -15.74 -18.30
N PHE A 32 2.30 -15.18 -18.67
CA PHE A 32 2.97 -14.15 -17.90
C PHE A 32 3.62 -13.14 -18.84
N GLY A 33 3.42 -11.85 -18.58
CA GLY A 33 4.00 -10.79 -19.38
C GLY A 33 3.99 -9.43 -18.69
N LEU A 34 4.61 -8.46 -19.35
CA LEU A 34 4.52 -7.05 -18.97
C LEU A 34 3.33 -6.40 -19.65
N ALA A 35 2.72 -5.41 -19.00
CA ALA A 35 1.65 -4.65 -19.61
C ALA A 35 2.14 -3.90 -20.87
N PRO A 36 1.28 -3.66 -21.89
CA PRO A 36 1.70 -2.97 -23.11
C PRO A 36 2.14 -1.51 -22.87
N ALA A 37 2.95 -1.00 -23.81
CA ALA A 37 3.85 0.17 -23.79
C ALA A 37 3.47 1.45 -23.00
N LYS A 38 2.19 1.73 -22.71
CA LYS A 38 1.78 2.87 -21.86
C LYS A 38 1.81 2.58 -20.34
N GLY A 39 2.18 1.36 -19.94
CA GLY A 39 2.24 0.96 -18.52
C GLY A 39 3.12 -0.26 -18.21
N ALA A 40 4.01 -0.66 -19.13
CA ALA A 40 4.91 -1.82 -18.97
C ALA A 40 5.73 -1.77 -17.68
N ASP A 41 6.12 -0.56 -17.27
CA ASP A 41 6.94 -0.35 -16.08
C ASP A 41 6.11 -0.42 -14.78
N LYS A 42 4.78 -0.32 -14.89
CA LYS A 42 3.88 -0.21 -13.73
C LYS A 42 3.23 -1.53 -13.35
N TYR A 43 2.99 -2.41 -14.32
CA TYR A 43 2.28 -3.66 -14.08
C TYR A 43 2.89 -4.83 -14.84
N ALA A 44 3.03 -5.96 -14.15
CA ALA A 44 3.10 -7.26 -14.79
C ALA A 44 1.72 -7.93 -14.72
N ILE A 45 1.42 -8.79 -15.69
CA ILE A 45 0.13 -9.45 -15.84
C ILE A 45 0.37 -10.96 -15.83
N LEU A 46 -0.35 -11.65 -14.97
CA LEU A 46 -0.50 -13.10 -15.01
C LEU A 46 -1.85 -13.44 -15.62
N GLU A 47 -1.90 -14.52 -16.38
CA GLU A 47 -3.15 -15.12 -16.85
C GLU A 47 -3.35 -16.45 -16.14
N LEU A 48 -4.46 -16.57 -15.42
CA LEU A 48 -4.80 -17.77 -14.66
C LEU A 48 -6.02 -18.47 -15.24
N ASP A 49 -5.95 -19.80 -15.31
CA ASP A 49 -7.07 -20.67 -15.67
C ASP A 49 -7.41 -21.60 -14.49
N ASP A 50 -8.66 -21.54 -14.01
CA ASP A 50 -9.17 -22.42 -12.95
C ASP A 50 -10.03 -23.56 -13.50
N GLY A 51 -10.09 -23.74 -14.83
CA GLY A 51 -10.88 -24.76 -15.50
C GLY A 51 -12.39 -24.44 -15.55
N SER A 52 -12.83 -23.24 -15.14
CA SER A 52 -14.23 -22.83 -15.20
C SER A 52 -14.71 -22.41 -16.59
N GLY A 53 -13.81 -22.39 -17.58
CA GLY A 53 -14.08 -22.03 -18.98
C GLY A 53 -13.71 -20.59 -19.36
N CYS A 54 -13.09 -19.83 -18.47
CA CYS A 54 -12.57 -18.50 -18.77
C CYS A 54 -11.31 -18.21 -17.94
N THR A 55 -10.32 -17.55 -18.54
CA THR A 55 -9.12 -17.12 -17.84
C THR A 55 -9.31 -15.74 -17.20
N ILE A 56 -8.56 -15.46 -16.14
CA ILE A 56 -8.58 -14.16 -15.46
C ILE A 56 -7.19 -13.53 -15.42
N GLU A 57 -7.13 -12.24 -15.75
CA GLU A 57 -5.92 -11.46 -15.64
C GLU A 57 -5.68 -11.01 -14.20
N VAL A 58 -4.48 -11.27 -13.69
CA VAL A 58 -4.01 -10.83 -12.38
C VAL A 58 -2.90 -9.80 -12.56
N LYS A 59 -3.17 -8.58 -12.10
CA LYS A 59 -2.24 -7.45 -12.13
C LYS A 59 -1.31 -7.46 -10.93
N ILE A 60 -0.01 -7.43 -11.20
CA ILE A 60 1.05 -7.26 -10.21
C ILE A 60 1.55 -5.81 -10.30
N PRO A 61 1.25 -4.96 -9.32
CA PRO A 61 1.80 -3.60 -9.31
C PRO A 61 3.30 -3.62 -8.99
N ARG A 62 4.07 -2.98 -9.86
CA ARG A 62 5.53 -2.82 -9.75
C ARG A 62 5.84 -1.42 -9.23
N GLN A 63 6.88 -1.29 -8.42
CA GLN A 63 7.49 0.02 -8.21
C GLN A 63 8.27 0.36 -9.49
N SER A 64 8.11 1.58 -9.99
CA SER A 64 8.91 2.06 -11.12
C SER A 64 10.37 2.18 -10.67
N GLY A 65 11.24 1.35 -11.24
CA GLY A 65 12.69 1.38 -11.02
C GLY A 65 13.40 0.80 -12.24
N GLU A 66 14.58 1.35 -12.56
CA GLU A 66 15.42 0.86 -13.67
C GLU A 66 15.81 -0.59 -13.42
N VAL A 67 15.64 -1.45 -14.44
CA VAL A 67 15.88 -2.89 -14.33
C VAL A 67 17.23 -3.21 -14.95
N ASN A 68 18.23 -3.51 -14.14
CA ASN A 68 19.45 -4.18 -14.61
C ASN A 68 19.28 -5.69 -14.39
N GLY A 69 19.51 -6.48 -15.44
CA GLY A 69 19.09 -7.87 -15.58
C GLY A 69 19.75 -8.92 -14.67
N ALA A 70 20.16 -8.57 -13.45
CA ALA A 70 20.69 -9.50 -12.46
C ALA A 70 19.63 -9.83 -11.38
N TYR A 71 19.67 -11.06 -10.87
CA TYR A 71 18.91 -11.52 -9.71
C TYR A 71 19.39 -10.76 -8.46
N GLY A 72 18.89 -9.54 -8.29
CA GLY A 72 19.38 -8.55 -7.33
C GLY A 72 18.87 -7.13 -7.63
N ASP A 73 18.70 -6.80 -8.91
CA ASP A 73 18.27 -5.48 -9.42
C ASP A 73 16.83 -5.50 -9.98
N THR A 74 16.05 -6.53 -9.68
CA THR A 74 14.64 -6.57 -10.07
C THR A 74 13.88 -5.51 -9.26
N PRO A 75 13.10 -4.61 -9.89
CA PRO A 75 12.35 -3.60 -9.15
C PRO A 75 11.41 -4.31 -8.18
N GLU A 76 11.44 -3.83 -6.94
CA GLU A 76 10.60 -4.36 -5.88
C GLU A 76 9.14 -4.21 -6.30
N THR A 77 8.36 -5.29 -6.25
CA THR A 77 6.92 -5.15 -6.43
C THR A 77 6.34 -4.55 -5.15
N LEU A 78 5.12 -4.00 -5.20
CA LEU A 78 4.46 -3.57 -3.94
C LEU A 78 4.15 -4.74 -2.99
N ILE A 79 4.42 -5.98 -3.41
CA ILE A 79 4.08 -7.21 -2.71
C ILE A 79 5.38 -7.88 -2.28
N SER A 80 5.57 -8.00 -0.97
CA SER A 80 6.86 -8.42 -0.37
C SER A 80 7.37 -9.79 -0.82
N ASN A 81 6.48 -10.72 -1.18
CA ASN A 81 6.86 -12.09 -1.55
C ASN A 81 7.00 -12.32 -3.06
N VAL A 82 6.70 -11.32 -3.91
CA VAL A 82 6.72 -11.45 -5.37
C VAL A 82 7.75 -10.50 -5.97
N LYS A 83 8.58 -11.02 -6.87
CA LYS A 83 9.53 -10.23 -7.66
C LYS A 83 9.34 -10.51 -9.14
N VAL A 84 9.47 -9.46 -9.94
CA VAL A 84 9.39 -9.54 -11.41
C VAL A 84 10.74 -9.12 -11.97
N GLY A 85 11.47 -10.09 -12.52
CA GLY A 85 12.69 -9.83 -13.27
C GLY A 85 12.41 -9.65 -14.74
N VAL A 86 13.21 -8.82 -15.41
CA VAL A 86 13.19 -8.69 -16.86
C VAL A 86 14.62 -8.92 -17.34
N SER A 87 14.82 -9.90 -18.21
CA SER A 87 16.11 -10.19 -18.83
C SER A 87 15.90 -10.38 -20.32
N MET A 88 16.70 -9.71 -21.16
CA MET A 88 16.60 -9.79 -22.62
C MET A 88 15.18 -9.58 -23.15
N SER A 89 14.42 -8.65 -22.55
CA SER A 89 13.00 -8.36 -22.84
C SER A 89 12.00 -9.49 -22.49
N ILE A 90 12.44 -10.55 -21.82
CA ILE A 90 11.60 -11.62 -21.30
C ILE A 90 11.38 -11.39 -19.81
N ALA A 91 10.12 -11.44 -19.38
CA ALA A 91 9.77 -11.30 -17.96
C ALA A 91 9.80 -12.66 -17.27
N SER A 92 10.41 -12.72 -16.08
CA SER A 92 10.41 -13.89 -15.20
C SER A 92 9.79 -13.55 -13.84
N LEU A 93 8.92 -14.44 -13.35
CA LEU A 93 8.25 -14.32 -12.06
C LEU A 93 9.02 -15.10 -10.99
N TYR A 94 9.24 -14.47 -9.84
CA TYR A 94 9.86 -15.10 -8.68
C TYR A 94 8.97 -14.96 -7.45
N LEU A 95 8.78 -16.07 -6.73
CA LEU A 95 8.11 -16.13 -5.43
C LEU A 95 9.13 -16.56 -4.38
N ASP A 96 9.37 -15.74 -3.35
CA ASP A 96 10.34 -16.05 -2.28
C ASP A 96 11.65 -16.63 -2.83
N LYS A 97 12.25 -15.93 -3.81
CA LYS A 97 13.51 -16.31 -4.49
C LYS A 97 13.43 -17.49 -5.46
N ARG A 98 12.30 -18.21 -5.54
CA ARG A 98 12.10 -19.34 -6.45
C ARG A 98 11.44 -18.89 -7.76
N PRO A 99 11.93 -19.30 -8.94
CA PRO A 99 11.26 -19.00 -10.19
C PRO A 99 9.92 -19.74 -10.26
N VAL A 100 8.88 -19.06 -10.76
CA VAL A 100 7.56 -19.64 -10.99
C VAL A 100 7.35 -19.73 -12.51
N PRO A 101 7.58 -20.90 -13.14
CA PRO A 101 7.39 -21.06 -14.56
C PRO A 101 5.90 -21.05 -14.93
N VAL A 102 5.62 -20.68 -16.17
CA VAL A 102 4.32 -20.91 -16.80
C VAL A 102 4.02 -22.42 -16.76
N GLY A 103 2.78 -22.78 -16.43
CA GLY A 103 2.34 -24.15 -16.14
C GLY A 103 2.33 -24.50 -14.64
N SER A 104 2.80 -23.60 -13.76
CA SER A 104 2.68 -23.80 -12.31
C SER A 104 1.27 -23.51 -11.82
N VAL A 105 0.80 -24.24 -10.79
CA VAL A 105 -0.45 -23.94 -10.11
C VAL A 105 -0.20 -22.92 -9.00
N VAL A 106 -0.99 -21.84 -8.98
CA VAL A 106 -0.84 -20.75 -8.00
C VAL A 106 -2.16 -20.40 -7.35
N ARG A 107 -2.10 -19.99 -6.08
CA ARG A 107 -3.21 -19.35 -5.36
C ARG A 107 -3.01 -17.85 -5.34
N VAL A 108 -4.04 -17.12 -5.76
CA VAL A 108 -4.01 -15.66 -5.84
C VAL A 108 -5.07 -15.08 -4.93
N LYS A 109 -4.64 -14.20 -4.03
CA LYS A 109 -5.53 -13.33 -3.25
C LYS A 109 -5.35 -11.90 -3.72
N GLY A 110 -6.45 -11.24 -4.06
CA GLY A 110 -6.40 -9.87 -4.57
C GLY A 110 -7.72 -9.12 -4.45
N THR A 111 -7.67 -7.84 -4.77
CA THR A 111 -8.87 -7.00 -4.91
C THR A 111 -9.38 -7.08 -6.34
N ILE A 112 -10.68 -7.19 -6.52
CA ILE A 112 -11.28 -7.19 -7.86
C ILE A 112 -11.26 -5.76 -8.39
N THR A 113 -10.76 -5.57 -9.60
CA THR A 113 -10.69 -4.29 -10.29
C THR A 113 -11.27 -4.45 -11.70
N LYS A 114 -11.68 -3.35 -12.33
CA LYS A 114 -12.17 -3.38 -13.71
C LYS A 114 -11.32 -2.49 -14.61
N PHE A 115 -10.73 -3.06 -15.65
CA PHE A 115 -10.07 -2.32 -16.72
C PHE A 115 -10.35 -3.01 -18.05
N ARG A 116 -11.29 -2.45 -18.82
CA ARG A 116 -11.98 -3.12 -19.94
C ARG A 116 -12.75 -4.35 -19.43
N GLU A 117 -12.03 -5.40 -19.06
CA GLU A 117 -12.53 -6.62 -18.42
C GLU A 117 -12.29 -6.64 -16.90
N ARG A 118 -12.84 -7.65 -16.22
CA ARG A 118 -12.60 -7.87 -14.79
C ARG A 118 -11.23 -8.49 -14.57
N GLN A 119 -10.49 -7.92 -13.63
CA GLN A 119 -9.11 -8.30 -13.35
C GLN A 119 -8.87 -8.28 -11.85
N ILE A 120 -7.83 -8.97 -11.39
CA ILE A 120 -7.51 -9.04 -9.97
C ILE A 120 -6.21 -8.28 -9.72
N GLU A 121 -6.25 -7.25 -8.88
CA GLU A 121 -5.03 -6.62 -8.38
C GLU A 121 -4.48 -7.47 -7.24
N LEU A 122 -3.30 -8.04 -7.47
CA LEU A 122 -2.65 -8.97 -6.56
C LEU A 122 -2.34 -8.32 -5.22
N LYS A 123 -2.67 -9.01 -4.13
CA LYS A 123 -2.23 -8.67 -2.76
C LYS A 123 -1.30 -9.74 -2.19
N ARG A 124 -1.55 -11.01 -2.49
CA ARG A 124 -0.71 -12.15 -2.12
C ARG A 124 -0.76 -13.24 -3.18
N LEU A 125 0.39 -13.82 -3.47
CA LEU A 125 0.55 -14.99 -4.33
C LEU A 125 1.11 -16.14 -3.49
N PHE A 126 0.67 -17.37 -3.76
CA PHE A 126 1.23 -18.59 -3.19
C PHE A 126 1.43 -19.61 -4.28
N LEU A 127 2.58 -20.28 -4.28
CA LEU A 127 2.79 -21.48 -5.09
C LEU A 127 2.00 -22.65 -4.47
N VAL A 128 1.50 -23.53 -5.32
CA VAL A 128 0.91 -24.81 -4.92
C VAL A 128 1.82 -25.90 -5.45
N GLU A 129 2.46 -26.64 -4.55
CA GLU A 129 3.46 -27.65 -4.92
C GLU A 129 2.84 -29.04 -5.13
N SER A 130 1.64 -29.28 -4.59
CA SER A 130 0.98 -30.60 -4.61
C SER A 130 -0.47 -30.52 -5.05
N THR A 131 -0.92 -31.50 -5.83
CA THR A 131 -2.32 -31.69 -6.23
C THR A 131 -3.26 -31.85 -5.02
N ASP A 132 -2.78 -32.43 -3.92
CA ASP A 132 -3.59 -32.55 -2.70
C ASP A 132 -3.87 -31.17 -2.07
N GLU A 133 -2.92 -30.22 -2.13
CA GLU A 133 -3.18 -28.85 -1.68
C GLU A 133 -4.20 -28.12 -2.56
N GLU A 134 -4.15 -28.34 -3.86
CA GLU A 134 -5.10 -27.82 -4.84
C GLU A 134 -6.51 -28.35 -4.58
N VAL A 135 -6.66 -29.67 -4.45
CA VAL A 135 -7.95 -30.32 -4.16
C VAL A 135 -8.51 -29.84 -2.82
N ARG A 136 -7.67 -29.73 -1.78
CA ARG A 136 -8.08 -29.16 -0.48
C ARG A 136 -8.52 -27.71 -0.61
N PHE A 137 -7.90 -26.93 -1.48
CA PHE A 137 -8.33 -25.57 -1.75
C PHE A 137 -9.72 -25.54 -2.40
N TRP A 138 -9.95 -26.34 -3.44
CA TRP A 138 -11.27 -26.42 -4.09
C TRP A 138 -12.35 -26.92 -3.14
N ALA A 139 -12.05 -27.92 -2.30
CA ALA A 139 -12.98 -28.40 -1.28
C ALA A 139 -13.39 -27.28 -0.30
N ARG A 140 -12.43 -26.46 0.14
CA ARG A 140 -12.71 -25.28 0.99
C ARG A 140 -13.55 -24.23 0.27
N LEU A 141 -13.23 -23.94 -1.00
CA LEU A 141 -13.97 -22.96 -1.79
C LEU A 141 -15.42 -23.42 -2.06
N ALA A 142 -15.61 -24.69 -2.41
CA ALA A 142 -16.91 -25.31 -2.63
C ALA A 142 -17.76 -25.32 -1.34
N LYS A 143 -17.14 -25.62 -0.19
CA LYS A 143 -17.79 -25.51 1.12
C LYS A 143 -18.20 -24.06 1.41
N HIS A 144 -17.30 -23.10 1.23
CA HIS A 144 -17.61 -21.68 1.46
C HIS A 144 -18.74 -21.17 0.55
N ARG A 145 -18.73 -21.55 -0.74
CA ARG A 145 -19.79 -21.20 -1.67
C ARG A 145 -21.14 -21.75 -1.20
N ARG A 146 -21.22 -23.05 -0.87
CA ARG A 146 -22.46 -23.70 -0.41
C ARG A 146 -22.96 -23.14 0.91
N ASP A 147 -22.06 -22.97 1.89
CA ASP A 147 -22.45 -22.64 3.25
C ASP A 147 -22.75 -21.15 3.44
N VAL A 148 -22.06 -20.27 2.71
CA VAL A 148 -22.10 -18.82 2.86
C VAL A 148 -22.69 -18.14 1.62
N LEU A 149 -22.02 -18.21 0.46
CA LEU A 149 -22.35 -17.37 -0.70
C LEU A 149 -23.67 -17.76 -1.38
N SER A 150 -24.08 -19.02 -1.27
CA SER A 150 -25.34 -19.53 -1.82
C SER A 150 -26.57 -19.18 -0.97
N LYS A 151 -26.39 -18.67 0.25
CA LYS A 151 -27.48 -18.27 1.14
C LYS A 151 -27.56 -16.75 1.21
N PRO A 152 -28.76 -16.14 1.16
CA PRO A 152 -28.88 -14.70 1.31
C PRO A 152 -28.29 -14.21 2.65
N TRP A 153 -27.55 -13.11 2.60
CA TRP A 153 -27.03 -12.44 3.78
C TRP A 153 -28.16 -11.70 4.51
N VAL A 154 -28.73 -12.32 5.54
CA VAL A 154 -29.85 -11.76 6.30
C VAL A 154 -29.42 -11.53 7.74
N PHE A 155 -29.70 -10.33 8.25
CA PHE A 155 -29.54 -10.01 9.67
C PHE A 155 -30.88 -9.93 10.37
N THR A 156 -30.97 -10.56 11.54
CA THR A 156 -32.04 -10.30 12.51
C THR A 156 -31.91 -8.89 13.10
N PRO A 157 -32.99 -8.25 13.56
CA PRO A 157 -32.93 -6.92 14.17
C PRO A 157 -31.91 -6.82 15.33
N ALA A 158 -31.81 -7.85 16.17
CA ALA A 158 -30.83 -7.90 17.27
C ALA A 158 -29.38 -7.93 16.76
N GLN A 159 -29.10 -8.70 15.70
CA GLN A 159 -27.77 -8.72 15.09
C GLN A 159 -27.43 -7.38 14.42
N ARG A 160 -28.40 -6.69 13.81
CA ARG A 160 -28.20 -5.33 13.26
C ARG A 160 -27.84 -4.35 14.37
N ALA A 161 -28.64 -4.30 15.44
CA ALA A 161 -28.36 -3.41 16.57
C ALA A 161 -26.97 -3.66 17.18
N THR A 162 -26.56 -4.94 17.28
CA THR A 162 -25.21 -5.30 17.75
C THR A 162 -24.11 -4.83 16.80
N ALA A 163 -24.31 -4.99 15.49
CA ALA A 163 -23.38 -4.54 14.47
C ALA A 163 -23.24 -3.01 14.45
N ASP A 164 -24.37 -2.30 14.53
CA ASP A 164 -24.42 -0.83 14.57
C ASP A 164 -23.75 -0.29 15.84
N ALA A 165 -24.02 -0.91 17.00
CA ALA A 165 -23.35 -0.55 18.24
C ALA A 165 -21.83 -0.77 18.16
N LYS A 166 -21.39 -1.87 17.53
CA LYS A 166 -19.96 -2.15 17.31
C LYS A 166 -19.33 -1.14 16.34
N ALA A 167 -20.04 -0.74 15.28
CA ALA A 167 -19.59 0.27 14.34
C ALA A 167 -19.45 1.64 15.02
N ALA A 168 -20.46 2.07 15.79
CA ALA A 168 -20.42 3.32 16.55
C ALA A 168 -19.29 3.33 17.59
N ALA A 169 -19.06 2.22 18.29
CA ALA A 169 -17.95 2.08 19.23
C ALA A 169 -16.59 2.15 18.54
N ALA A 170 -16.44 1.55 17.36
CA ALA A 170 -15.22 1.63 16.57
C ALA A 170 -14.95 3.05 16.05
N GLU A 171 -15.98 3.75 15.59
CA GLU A 171 -15.88 5.16 15.16
C GLU A 171 -15.47 6.07 16.32
N LYS A 172 -16.10 5.90 17.49
CA LYS A 172 -15.73 6.64 18.69
C LYS A 172 -14.26 6.40 19.07
N ARG A 173 -13.82 5.15 19.09
CA ARG A 173 -12.41 4.80 19.36
C ARG A 173 -11.45 5.41 18.35
N ALA A 174 -11.80 5.41 17.06
CA ALA A 174 -10.98 6.03 16.02
C ALA A 174 -10.88 7.55 16.24
N ARG A 175 -11.99 8.21 16.54
CA ARG A 175 -12.02 9.65 16.84
C ARG A 175 -11.21 10.00 18.08
N ASP A 176 -11.33 9.20 19.14
CA ASP A 176 -10.57 9.39 20.38
C ASP A 176 -9.07 9.18 20.15
N LYS A 177 -8.68 8.18 19.32
CA LYS A 177 -7.29 7.97 18.93
C LYS A 177 -6.72 9.16 18.17
N VAL A 178 -7.43 9.66 17.16
CA VAL A 178 -7.02 10.86 16.40
C VAL A 178 -6.89 12.06 17.34
N ARG A 179 -7.85 12.26 18.25
CA ARG A 179 -7.78 13.34 19.24
C ARG A 179 -6.58 13.20 20.18
N HIS A 180 -6.25 11.98 20.59
CA HIS A 180 -5.09 11.71 21.42
C HIS A 180 -3.79 11.99 20.67
N GLU A 181 -3.67 11.52 19.42
CA GLU A 181 -2.53 11.80 18.54
C GLU A 181 -2.34 13.32 18.34
N CYS A 182 -3.39 14.05 17.94
CA CYS A 182 -3.30 15.51 17.79
C CYS A 182 -2.90 16.23 19.09
N ARG A 183 -3.35 15.74 20.25
CA ARG A 183 -2.96 16.30 21.56
C ARG A 183 -1.49 16.01 21.90
N ALA A 184 -1.00 14.83 21.55
CA ALA A 184 0.40 14.47 21.74
C ALA A 184 1.29 15.33 20.84
N ASP A 185 0.93 15.48 19.56
CA ASP A 185 1.66 16.31 18.60
C ASP A 185 1.68 17.79 19.04
N ALA A 186 0.55 18.33 19.48
CA ALA A 186 0.47 19.70 19.99
C ALA A 186 1.36 19.93 21.23
N LYS A 187 1.45 18.94 22.14
CA LYS A 187 2.35 19.01 23.30
C LYS A 187 3.82 18.95 22.90
N LEU A 188 4.16 18.12 21.90
CA LEU A 188 5.52 18.00 21.40
C LEU A 188 5.97 19.31 20.74
N LEU A 189 5.13 19.88 19.86
CA LEU A 189 5.37 21.18 19.25
C LEU A 189 5.51 22.32 20.28
N ALA A 190 4.69 22.32 21.32
CA ALA A 190 4.79 23.32 22.39
C ALA A 190 6.09 23.20 23.20
N ARG A 191 6.57 21.97 23.45
CA ARG A 191 7.87 21.73 24.10
C ARG A 191 9.02 22.24 23.24
N GLU A 192 9.04 21.87 21.96
CA GLU A 192 10.06 22.34 21.02
C GLU A 192 10.09 23.87 20.90
N ALA A 193 8.92 24.52 20.90
CA ALA A 193 8.83 25.98 20.87
C ALA A 193 9.37 26.60 22.17
N SER A 194 9.08 26.01 23.33
CA SER A 194 9.61 26.48 24.61
C SER A 194 11.13 26.31 24.71
N ASP A 195 11.68 25.21 24.19
CA ASP A 195 13.12 24.96 24.24
C ASP A 195 13.88 25.88 23.29
N ARG A 196 13.32 26.15 22.09
CA ARG A 196 13.83 27.20 21.19
C ARG A 196 13.81 28.58 21.85
N ALA A 197 12.72 28.95 22.51
CA ALA A 197 12.64 30.24 23.19
C ALA A 197 13.68 30.38 24.33
N LYS A 198 14.01 29.30 25.04
CA LYS A 198 15.09 29.31 26.04
C LYS A 198 16.46 29.47 25.39
N GLN A 199 16.72 28.77 24.29
CA GLN A 199 17.96 28.92 23.51
C GLN A 199 18.12 30.37 23.03
N ASP A 200 17.07 30.96 22.43
CA ASP A 200 17.10 32.36 21.98
C ASP A 200 17.42 33.35 23.11
N VAL A 201 16.94 33.09 24.33
CA VAL A 201 17.24 33.93 25.51
C VAL A 201 18.70 33.77 25.93
N LEU A 202 19.22 32.54 25.96
CA LEU A 202 20.63 32.28 26.27
C LEU A 202 21.55 32.91 25.24
N ASP A 203 21.23 32.78 23.95
CA ASP A 203 21.99 33.38 22.85
C ASP A 203 21.99 34.91 22.95
N LYS A 204 20.86 35.52 23.33
CA LYS A 204 20.77 36.98 23.59
C LYS A 204 21.63 37.42 24.78
N GLN A 205 21.67 36.64 25.85
CA GLN A 205 22.51 36.95 27.00
C GLN A 205 24.00 36.82 26.64
N GLN A 206 24.35 35.75 25.93
CA GLN A 206 25.72 35.49 25.49
C GLN A 206 26.21 36.55 24.50
N THR A 207 25.38 36.96 23.54
CA THR A 207 25.70 38.08 22.64
C THR A 207 25.85 39.41 23.39
N ALA A 208 25.00 39.70 24.39
CA ALA A 208 25.14 40.90 25.21
C ALA A 208 26.44 40.93 26.02
N ILE A 209 26.86 39.79 26.59
CA ILE A 209 28.15 39.66 27.29
C ILE A 209 29.32 39.89 26.32
N LEU A 210 29.27 39.27 25.13
CA LEU A 210 30.30 39.43 24.10
C LEU A 210 30.38 40.90 23.61
N ASN A 211 29.24 41.57 23.49
CA ASN A 211 29.17 42.97 23.05
C ASN A 211 29.56 43.97 24.15
N ALA A 212 29.46 43.62 25.44
CA ALA A 212 29.82 44.52 26.54
C ALA A 212 31.33 44.87 26.58
N GLY A 213 32.18 44.02 25.98
CA GLY A 213 33.61 44.29 25.78
C GLY A 213 33.96 44.93 24.44
N ALA A 214 32.98 45.24 23.59
CA ALA A 214 33.21 45.71 22.23
C ALA A 214 33.38 47.25 22.18
N LEU A 215 34.31 47.72 21.34
CA LEU A 215 34.55 49.14 21.10
C LEU A 215 33.30 49.79 20.47
N ALA A 216 33.02 51.05 20.85
CA ALA A 216 31.92 51.82 20.30
C ALA A 216 32.05 51.93 18.77
N GLY A 217 31.04 51.44 18.03
CA GLY A 217 31.02 51.41 16.55
C GLY A 217 31.40 50.07 15.90
N SER A 218 31.76 49.04 16.68
CA SER A 218 32.04 47.69 16.16
C SER A 218 30.83 46.99 15.52
N GLU A 219 29.61 47.42 15.88
CA GLU A 219 28.34 46.96 15.32
C GLU A 219 28.16 47.30 13.83
N ILE A 220 29.02 48.18 13.29
CA ILE A 220 28.99 48.63 11.89
C ILE A 220 29.76 47.64 10.98
N ILE A 221 30.64 46.81 11.55
CA ILE A 221 31.42 45.82 10.80
C ILE A 221 30.54 44.58 10.58
N ARG A 222 29.87 44.51 9.42
CA ARG A 222 29.10 43.33 9.02
C ARG A 222 29.98 42.11 8.81
N ALA A 223 29.50 40.96 9.26
CA ALA A 223 30.14 39.71 8.94
C ALA A 223 30.02 39.41 7.43
N PRO A 224 31.05 38.86 6.77
CA PRO A 224 31.07 38.63 5.31
C PRO A 224 29.91 37.79 4.75
N TRP A 225 29.20 37.05 5.60
CA TRP A 225 28.07 36.20 5.23
C TRP A 225 26.69 36.84 5.43
N GLU A 226 26.59 38.03 6.03
CA GLU A 226 25.35 38.80 6.12
C GLU A 226 25.11 39.60 4.83
N GLN A 227 24.75 38.90 3.75
CA GLN A 227 24.34 39.55 2.51
C GLN A 227 22.88 40.05 2.60
N LEU A 228 22.64 41.27 2.11
CA LEU A 228 21.29 41.81 1.97
C LEU A 228 20.49 40.95 1.00
N VAL A 229 19.54 40.18 1.53
CA VAL A 229 18.44 39.65 0.70
C VAL A 229 17.67 40.86 0.19
N LYS A 230 17.93 41.27 -1.06
CA LYS A 230 17.10 42.26 -1.76
C LYS A 230 15.69 41.69 -1.82
N LYS A 231 14.78 42.27 -1.05
CA LYS A 231 13.35 42.01 -1.22
C LYS A 231 12.95 42.48 -2.64
N PRO A 232 12.21 41.68 -3.41
CA PRO A 232 11.60 42.13 -4.66
C PRO A 232 10.56 43.22 -4.39
#